data_AF-A0A1Z5IWX3-F1
#
_entry.id   AF-A0A1Z5IWX3-F1
#
_cell.length_a   1.000
_cell.length_b   1.000
_cell.length_c   1.000
_cell.angle_alpha   90.00
_cell.angle_beta   90.00
_cell.angle_gamma   90.00
#
_symmetry.space_group_name_H-M   'P 1'
#
loop_
_entity.id
_entity.type
_entity.pdbx_description
1 polymer ?
#
loop_
_entity_poly.entity_id
_entity_poly.type
_entity_poly.pdbx_seq_one_letter_code
_entity_poly.pdbx_strand_id
1 'polypeptide(L)'
;MTHRSRWVSAGLAIIVILGIGYGWRTAHYNSHFLSDTQIGGIQVGGQTADQAAQTLKTKLSNQTYTVEEHSKALAHFTSREAGVKAYSETQLKQMIAKQNSYSWPVHAINASADDQRLSASAMDNSDLTVLADRITQMAGTDRSATHNAKLVYKGHKFTIQKPVYGTEVSQASVKAALIKAIENHQSTINLADAYVKPTVLANSKALVSAKDHAEKLSKNRITYRITNHSIRVPSEAIASWLTTKNGKLATSNAKIEQYLIKLSHQYGTIHKTRHFKAHDGKTVKVPAGLYGWSIKVTSETPLLSKAVLAGKPVTRTPVIQGTGYHKDGSDLGSTYIEVSKPEQHMWVHKNGKIIISTAVVTGKPVSGTTPSGVWDVWSKQRNAVLRGKNDDGSNYASPVKYWMPIDNTGVGIHDSPWQPRYGGDWYLTHGSHGCVNTPPSVVGKVYAAVPLHTAVVIY
;
A
#
# COMPACT_ATOMS: atom_id res chain seq x y z
N MET A 1 -56.10 -86.98 7.90
CA MET A 1 -55.42 -85.80 8.49
C MET A 1 -56.47 -84.85 9.04
N THR A 2 -56.46 -84.57 10.34
CA THR A 2 -57.41 -83.68 11.02
C THR A 2 -57.18 -82.22 10.58
N HIS A 3 -58.23 -81.40 10.51
CA HIS A 3 -58.15 -80.01 10.04
C HIS A 3 -57.00 -79.21 10.69
N ARG A 4 -56.68 -79.45 11.98
CA ARG A 4 -55.55 -78.82 12.70
C ARG A 4 -54.17 -79.09 12.08
N SER A 5 -53.90 -80.31 11.59
CA SER A 5 -52.63 -80.65 10.93
C SER A 5 -52.45 -79.90 9.61
N ARG A 6 -53.54 -79.64 8.86
CA ARG A 6 -53.49 -78.88 7.60
C ARG A 6 -53.22 -77.38 7.83
N TRP A 7 -53.75 -76.78 8.90
CA TRP A 7 -53.46 -75.39 9.26
C TRP A 7 -52.04 -75.19 9.81
N VAL A 8 -51.51 -76.14 10.58
CA VAL A 8 -50.12 -76.11 11.06
C VAL A 8 -49.13 -76.28 9.89
N SER A 9 -49.38 -77.23 8.98
CA SER A 9 -48.56 -77.40 7.77
C SER A 9 -48.67 -76.20 6.81
N ALA A 10 -49.86 -75.60 6.67
CA ALA A 10 -50.03 -74.38 5.87
C ALA A 10 -49.33 -73.17 6.49
N GLY A 11 -49.40 -73.00 7.82
CA GLY A 11 -48.68 -71.95 8.54
C GLY A 11 -47.16 -72.10 8.45
N LEU A 12 -46.63 -73.33 8.60
CA LEU A 12 -45.21 -73.63 8.40
C LEU A 12 -44.76 -73.37 6.96
N ALA A 13 -45.56 -73.76 5.96
CA ALA A 13 -45.27 -73.47 4.57
C ALA A 13 -45.22 -71.95 4.29
N ILE A 14 -46.13 -71.17 4.87
CA ILE A 14 -46.14 -69.71 4.76
C ILE A 14 -44.90 -69.09 5.42
N ILE A 15 -44.49 -69.55 6.60
CA ILE A 15 -43.28 -69.08 7.28
C ILE A 15 -42.02 -69.40 6.47
N VAL A 16 -41.94 -70.58 5.87
CA VAL A 16 -40.82 -70.98 5.00
C VAL A 16 -40.79 -70.10 3.74
N ILE A 17 -41.94 -69.86 3.11
CA ILE A 17 -42.05 -68.96 1.93
C ILE A 17 -41.65 -67.53 2.29
N LEU A 18 -42.10 -67.01 3.45
CA LEU A 18 -41.73 -65.68 3.93
C LEU A 18 -40.24 -65.60 4.29
N GLY A 19 -39.66 -66.64 4.87
CA GLY A 19 -38.23 -66.75 5.17
C GLY A 19 -37.37 -66.80 3.91
N ILE A 20 -37.79 -67.57 2.89
CA ILE A 20 -37.14 -67.62 1.58
C ILE A 20 -37.25 -66.25 0.89
N GLY A 21 -38.43 -65.62 0.91
CA GLY A 21 -38.64 -64.29 0.34
C GLY A 21 -37.80 -63.21 1.04
N TYR A 22 -37.70 -63.26 2.37
CA TYR A 22 -36.88 -62.36 3.16
C TYR A 22 -35.38 -62.57 2.89
N GLY A 23 -34.91 -63.82 2.86
CA GLY A 23 -33.52 -64.15 2.53
C GLY A 23 -33.14 -63.74 1.11
N TRP A 24 -34.02 -63.95 0.13
CA TRP A 24 -33.83 -63.54 -1.26
C TRP A 24 -33.76 -62.01 -1.41
N ARG A 25 -34.66 -61.27 -0.74
CA ARG A 25 -34.61 -59.80 -0.70
C ARG A 25 -33.37 -59.27 0.02
N THR A 26 -32.96 -59.90 1.11
CA THR A 26 -31.72 -59.55 1.82
C THR A 26 -30.51 -59.75 0.92
N ALA A 27 -30.45 -60.87 0.19
CA ALA A 27 -29.40 -61.14 -0.79
C ALA A 27 -29.40 -60.15 -1.96
N HIS A 28 -30.57 -59.68 -2.40
CA HIS A 28 -30.70 -58.62 -3.39
C HIS A 28 -30.04 -57.31 -2.92
N TYR A 29 -30.27 -56.90 -1.67
CA TYR A 29 -29.66 -55.70 -1.09
C TYR A 29 -28.19 -55.89 -0.61
N ASN A 30 -27.57 -57.04 -0.84
CA ASN A 30 -26.12 -57.17 -0.73
C ASN A 30 -25.39 -56.61 -1.97
N SER A 31 -26.10 -56.44 -3.09
CA SER A 31 -25.56 -55.92 -4.35
C SER A 31 -26.29 -54.69 -4.89
N HIS A 32 -27.39 -54.29 -4.26
CA HIS A 32 -28.20 -53.12 -4.62
C HIS A 32 -28.36 -52.20 -3.41
N PHE A 33 -28.42 -50.88 -3.62
CA PHE A 33 -28.72 -49.91 -2.55
C PHE A 33 -30.11 -50.15 -1.93
N LEU A 34 -30.26 -49.84 -0.63
CA LEU A 34 -31.56 -49.86 0.06
C LEU A 34 -32.53 -48.87 -0.61
N SER A 35 -33.83 -49.18 -0.61
CA SER A 35 -34.84 -48.54 -1.49
C SER A 35 -34.98 -47.02 -1.32
N ASP A 36 -34.66 -46.49 -0.15
CA ASP A 36 -34.73 -45.06 0.19
C ASP A 36 -33.40 -44.32 0.01
N THR A 37 -32.33 -44.99 -0.44
CA THR A 37 -30.98 -44.37 -0.54
C THR A 37 -30.92 -43.22 -1.56
N GLN A 38 -30.35 -42.10 -1.13
CA GLN A 38 -30.00 -40.96 -1.98
C GLN A 38 -28.52 -40.60 -1.85
N ILE A 39 -27.92 -40.20 -2.96
CA ILE A 39 -26.56 -39.66 -2.99
C ILE A 39 -26.62 -38.30 -3.66
N GLY A 40 -26.28 -37.25 -2.91
CA GLY A 40 -26.32 -35.88 -3.42
C GLY A 40 -27.72 -35.43 -3.86
N GLY A 41 -28.77 -35.86 -3.17
CA GLY A 41 -30.17 -35.60 -3.53
C GLY A 41 -30.71 -36.40 -4.73
N ILE A 42 -29.94 -37.35 -5.27
CA ILE A 42 -30.37 -38.22 -6.37
C ILE A 42 -30.72 -39.60 -5.83
N GLN A 43 -31.96 -40.05 -6.09
CA GLN A 43 -32.42 -41.40 -5.76
C GLN A 43 -31.61 -42.46 -6.52
N VAL A 44 -30.93 -43.33 -5.75
CA VAL A 44 -30.18 -44.49 -6.24
C VAL A 44 -30.65 -45.80 -5.59
N GLY A 45 -31.65 -45.74 -4.69
CA GLY A 45 -32.20 -46.91 -4.04
C GLY A 45 -32.68 -47.98 -5.02
N GLY A 46 -32.37 -49.25 -4.72
CA GLY A 46 -32.65 -50.40 -5.55
C GLY A 46 -31.71 -50.58 -6.76
N GLN A 47 -30.70 -49.73 -6.93
CA GLN A 47 -29.73 -49.83 -8.04
C GLN A 47 -28.46 -50.57 -7.61
N THR A 48 -27.84 -51.29 -8.55
CA THR A 48 -26.46 -51.80 -8.36
C THR A 48 -25.44 -50.65 -8.37
N ALA A 49 -24.20 -50.92 -7.97
CA ALA A 49 -23.12 -49.92 -8.05
C ALA A 49 -22.97 -49.32 -9.45
N ASP A 50 -23.06 -50.14 -10.51
CA ASP A 50 -22.91 -49.72 -11.90
C ASP A 50 -24.09 -48.86 -12.36
N GLN A 51 -25.31 -49.28 -11.99
CA GLN A 51 -26.53 -48.53 -12.29
C GLN A 51 -26.58 -47.20 -11.54
N ALA A 52 -26.14 -47.18 -10.28
CA ALA A 52 -25.99 -45.97 -9.48
C ALA A 52 -24.90 -45.06 -10.06
N ALA A 53 -23.76 -45.60 -10.50
CA ALA A 53 -22.71 -44.83 -11.16
C ALA A 53 -23.24 -44.15 -12.42
N GLN A 54 -24.00 -44.88 -13.26
CA GLN A 54 -24.57 -44.33 -14.49
C GLN A 54 -25.68 -43.31 -14.19
N THR A 55 -26.52 -43.55 -13.18
CA THR A 55 -27.58 -42.64 -12.74
C THR A 55 -26.98 -41.34 -12.22
N LEU A 56 -25.99 -41.43 -11.32
CA LEU A 56 -25.28 -40.27 -10.77
C LEU A 56 -24.50 -39.54 -11.85
N LYS A 57 -23.80 -40.26 -12.74
CA LYS A 57 -23.11 -39.64 -13.89
C LYS A 57 -24.07 -38.85 -14.76
N THR A 58 -25.26 -39.37 -15.05
CA THR A 58 -26.25 -38.70 -15.91
C THR A 58 -26.94 -37.53 -15.19
N LYS A 59 -27.39 -37.75 -13.97
CA LYS A 59 -28.17 -36.75 -13.21
C LYS A 59 -27.29 -35.66 -12.60
N LEU A 60 -26.13 -35.98 -12.03
CA LEU A 60 -25.21 -34.97 -11.50
C LEU A 60 -24.61 -34.13 -12.63
N SER A 61 -24.19 -34.73 -13.75
CA SER A 61 -23.54 -33.97 -14.82
C SER A 61 -24.46 -32.95 -15.50
N ASN A 62 -25.77 -33.17 -15.47
CA ASN A 62 -26.79 -32.27 -16.01
C ASN A 62 -27.41 -31.34 -14.96
N GLN A 63 -27.03 -31.47 -13.69
CA GLN A 63 -27.54 -30.59 -12.65
C GLN A 63 -26.96 -29.19 -12.83
N THR A 64 -27.87 -28.23 -12.93
CA THR A 64 -27.55 -26.82 -13.11
C THR A 64 -27.66 -26.08 -11.79
N TYR A 65 -26.75 -25.13 -11.61
CA TYR A 65 -26.72 -24.20 -10.52
C TYR A 65 -26.90 -22.79 -11.06
N THR A 66 -27.65 -21.98 -10.33
CA THR A 66 -27.85 -20.57 -10.64
C THR A 66 -27.28 -19.73 -9.52
N VAL A 67 -26.33 -18.86 -9.86
CA VAL A 67 -25.86 -17.81 -8.96
C VAL A 67 -26.75 -16.61 -9.15
N GLU A 68 -27.35 -16.12 -8.08
CA GLU A 68 -28.24 -14.96 -8.10
C GLU A 68 -27.69 -13.85 -7.20
N GLU A 69 -27.95 -12.61 -7.60
CA GLU A 69 -27.74 -11.44 -6.76
C GLU A 69 -28.97 -10.54 -6.87
N HIS A 70 -29.52 -10.11 -5.72
CA HIS A 70 -30.77 -9.34 -5.66
C HIS A 70 -31.92 -9.97 -6.46
N SER A 71 -32.07 -11.30 -6.36
CA SER A 71 -33.08 -12.09 -7.08
C SER A 71 -33.00 -12.03 -8.61
N LYS A 72 -31.81 -11.69 -9.15
CA LYS A 72 -31.51 -11.77 -10.58
C LYS A 72 -30.43 -12.79 -10.83
N ALA A 73 -30.62 -13.64 -11.84
CA ALA A 73 -29.60 -14.58 -12.28
C ALA A 73 -28.36 -13.82 -12.79
N LEU A 74 -27.22 -14.11 -12.17
CA LEU A 74 -25.91 -13.59 -12.56
C LEU A 74 -25.18 -14.60 -13.44
N ALA A 75 -25.17 -15.87 -13.04
CA ALA A 75 -24.45 -16.92 -13.75
C ALA A 75 -25.17 -18.26 -13.63
N HIS A 76 -25.01 -19.09 -14.66
CA HIS A 76 -25.41 -20.48 -14.64
C HIS A 76 -24.17 -21.35 -14.84
N PHE A 77 -24.14 -22.50 -14.18
CA PHE A 77 -23.11 -23.50 -14.40
C PHE A 77 -23.63 -24.90 -14.10
N THR A 78 -22.96 -25.91 -14.63
CA THR A 78 -23.27 -27.32 -14.40
C THR A 78 -22.34 -27.92 -13.34
N SER A 79 -22.73 -29.04 -12.72
CA SER A 79 -21.83 -29.78 -11.82
C SER A 79 -20.50 -30.14 -12.48
N ARG A 80 -20.49 -30.33 -13.82
CA ARG A 80 -19.27 -30.59 -14.59
C ARG A 80 -18.33 -29.38 -14.58
N GLU A 81 -18.85 -28.17 -14.79
CA GLU A 81 -18.06 -26.93 -14.71
C GLU A 81 -17.59 -26.62 -13.28
N ALA A 82 -18.30 -27.10 -12.26
CA ALA A 82 -17.86 -27.05 -10.86
C ALA A 82 -16.85 -28.16 -10.49
N GLY A 83 -16.44 -28.99 -11.46
CA GLY A 83 -15.49 -30.07 -11.25
C GLY A 83 -16.00 -31.20 -10.36
N VAL A 84 -17.32 -31.38 -10.21
CA VAL A 84 -17.88 -32.47 -9.40
C VAL A 84 -17.51 -33.80 -10.04
N LYS A 85 -16.69 -34.58 -9.34
CA LYS A 85 -16.22 -35.89 -9.75
C LYS A 85 -17.37 -36.89 -9.70
N ALA A 86 -17.45 -37.72 -10.73
CA ALA A 86 -18.34 -38.88 -10.70
C ALA A 86 -17.88 -39.86 -9.62
N TYR A 87 -18.83 -40.45 -8.89
CA TYR A 87 -18.55 -41.56 -7.99
C TYR A 87 -18.03 -42.75 -8.80
N SER A 88 -16.90 -43.33 -8.38
CA SER A 88 -16.42 -44.56 -8.99
C SER A 88 -17.28 -45.75 -8.55
N GLU A 89 -17.37 -46.75 -9.42
CA GLU A 89 -18.06 -48.01 -9.11
C GLU A 89 -17.50 -48.66 -7.82
N THR A 90 -16.18 -48.55 -7.59
CA THR A 90 -15.53 -49.04 -6.38
C THR A 90 -16.03 -48.33 -5.12
N GLN A 91 -16.19 -47.01 -5.16
CA GLN A 91 -16.73 -46.24 -4.04
C GLN A 91 -18.17 -46.63 -3.73
N LEU A 92 -19.00 -46.80 -4.77
CA LEU A 92 -20.39 -47.21 -4.60
C LEU A 92 -20.53 -48.66 -4.09
N LYS A 93 -19.67 -49.58 -4.54
CA LYS A 93 -19.59 -50.95 -3.97
C LYS A 93 -19.23 -50.94 -2.50
N GLN A 94 -18.30 -50.08 -2.08
CA GLN A 94 -17.96 -49.92 -0.65
C GLN A 94 -19.12 -49.36 0.16
N MET A 95 -19.94 -48.47 -0.40
CA MET A 95 -21.13 -47.94 0.25
C MET A 95 -22.20 -49.04 0.42
N ILE A 96 -22.48 -49.82 -0.62
CA ILE A 96 -23.38 -50.98 -0.57
C ILE A 96 -22.89 -52.00 0.47
N ALA A 97 -21.59 -52.28 0.52
CA ALA A 97 -21.04 -53.24 1.49
C ALA A 97 -21.16 -52.80 2.96
N LYS A 98 -21.31 -51.49 3.22
CA LYS A 98 -21.50 -50.95 4.58
C LYS A 98 -22.97 -50.90 5.01
N GLN A 99 -23.91 -50.99 4.07
CA GLN A 99 -25.33 -50.92 4.39
C GLN A 99 -25.80 -52.21 5.06
N ASN A 100 -26.76 -52.12 5.97
CA ASN A 100 -27.33 -53.30 6.61
C ASN A 100 -28.43 -53.89 5.71
N SER A 101 -28.12 -54.91 4.92
CA SER A 101 -29.11 -55.52 4.02
C SER A 101 -30.31 -56.16 4.74
N TYR A 102 -30.17 -56.54 6.02
CA TYR A 102 -31.27 -57.07 6.82
C TYR A 102 -32.31 -56.02 7.21
N SER A 103 -32.00 -54.71 7.13
CA SER A 103 -32.98 -53.66 7.45
C SER A 103 -33.94 -53.34 6.30
N TRP A 104 -33.85 -54.04 5.16
CA TRP A 104 -34.62 -53.73 3.96
C TRP A 104 -36.15 -53.56 4.16
N PRO A 105 -36.86 -54.29 5.04
CA PRO A 105 -38.30 -54.07 5.20
C PRO A 105 -38.61 -52.69 5.77
N VAL A 106 -37.73 -52.15 6.62
CA VAL A 106 -37.87 -50.81 7.22
C VAL A 106 -37.68 -49.72 6.17
N HIS A 107 -36.68 -49.88 5.30
CA HIS A 107 -36.40 -48.96 4.18
C HIS A 107 -37.43 -49.08 3.03
N ALA A 108 -38.24 -50.15 3.02
CA ALA A 108 -39.33 -50.33 2.08
C ALA A 108 -40.64 -49.65 2.52
N ILE A 109 -40.78 -49.35 3.83
CA ILE A 109 -41.99 -48.74 4.42
C ILE A 109 -41.76 -47.33 4.95
N ASN A 110 -40.53 -46.97 5.33
CA ASN A 110 -40.16 -45.63 5.78
C ASN A 110 -39.41 -44.89 4.67
N ALA A 111 -39.87 -43.69 4.34
CA ALA A 111 -39.26 -42.82 3.33
C ALA A 111 -38.14 -41.93 3.92
N SER A 112 -37.29 -42.48 4.79
CA SER A 112 -36.21 -41.73 5.44
C SER A 112 -34.92 -41.93 4.66
N ALA A 113 -34.73 -41.12 3.61
CA ALA A 113 -33.53 -41.20 2.79
C ALA A 113 -32.26 -40.96 3.61
N ASP A 114 -31.37 -41.95 3.64
CA ASP A 114 -30.02 -41.81 4.20
C ASP A 114 -29.19 -40.99 3.18
N ASP A 115 -29.01 -39.69 3.45
CA ASP A 115 -28.39 -38.74 2.51
C ASP A 115 -26.88 -38.68 2.71
N GLN A 116 -26.15 -39.31 1.79
CA GLN A 116 -24.70 -39.23 1.76
C GLN A 116 -24.28 -37.93 1.06
N ARG A 117 -23.88 -36.95 1.89
CA ARG A 117 -23.49 -35.60 1.45
C ARG A 117 -22.26 -35.64 0.56
N LEU A 118 -22.28 -34.83 -0.51
CA LEU A 118 -21.10 -34.54 -1.31
C LEU A 118 -20.10 -33.77 -0.43
N SER A 119 -18.88 -34.30 -0.29
CA SER A 119 -17.76 -33.62 0.41
C SER A 119 -17.04 -32.68 -0.56
N ALA A 120 -16.45 -31.58 -0.08
CA ALA A 120 -15.52 -30.72 -0.83
C ALA A 120 -14.44 -31.50 -1.62
N SER A 121 -14.01 -32.68 -1.14
CA SER A 121 -13.03 -33.53 -1.84
C SER A 121 -13.54 -34.14 -3.15
N ALA A 122 -14.86 -34.13 -3.36
CA ALA A 122 -15.51 -34.58 -4.58
C ALA A 122 -15.44 -33.53 -5.70
N MET A 123 -14.93 -32.32 -5.44
CA MET A 123 -14.84 -31.26 -6.44
C MET A 123 -13.39 -31.04 -6.88
N ASP A 124 -13.17 -30.75 -8.16
CA ASP A 124 -11.87 -30.35 -8.66
C ASP A 124 -11.56 -28.91 -8.27
N ASN A 125 -10.39 -28.73 -7.63
CA ASN A 125 -9.99 -27.45 -7.10
C ASN A 125 -9.66 -26.43 -8.20
N SER A 126 -9.18 -26.89 -9.36
CA SER A 126 -8.84 -26.05 -10.50
C SER A 126 -10.10 -25.57 -11.22
N ASP A 127 -11.05 -26.47 -11.48
CA ASP A 127 -12.35 -26.13 -12.08
C ASP A 127 -13.12 -25.12 -11.20
N LEU A 128 -13.17 -25.36 -9.89
CA LEU A 128 -13.78 -24.41 -8.94
C LEU A 128 -13.10 -23.04 -8.95
N THR A 129 -11.79 -23.00 -9.18
CA THR A 129 -11.04 -21.74 -9.24
C THR A 129 -11.39 -20.97 -10.51
N VAL A 130 -11.43 -21.65 -11.66
CA VAL A 130 -11.84 -21.06 -12.95
C VAL A 130 -13.29 -20.57 -12.88
N LEU A 131 -14.19 -21.37 -12.34
CA LEU A 131 -15.60 -21.02 -12.17
C LEU A 131 -15.79 -19.82 -11.23
N ALA A 132 -15.10 -19.82 -10.08
CA ALA A 132 -15.16 -18.71 -9.14
C ALA A 132 -14.59 -17.41 -9.73
N ASP A 133 -13.55 -17.50 -10.56
CA ASP A 133 -13.00 -16.36 -11.28
C ASP A 133 -13.99 -15.79 -12.29
N ARG A 134 -14.61 -16.64 -13.11
CA ARG A 134 -15.67 -16.26 -14.06
C ARG A 134 -16.81 -15.53 -13.35
N ILE A 135 -17.32 -16.11 -12.25
CA ILE A 135 -18.42 -15.50 -11.48
C ILE A 135 -17.96 -14.17 -10.86
N THR A 136 -16.74 -14.09 -10.32
CA THR A 136 -16.18 -12.85 -9.77
C THR A 136 -16.10 -11.74 -10.83
N GLN A 137 -15.69 -12.08 -12.06
CA GLN A 137 -15.64 -11.12 -13.18
C GLN A 137 -17.05 -10.66 -13.59
N MET A 138 -18.01 -11.57 -13.72
CA MET A 138 -19.41 -11.24 -14.06
C MET A 138 -20.06 -10.35 -13.00
N ALA A 139 -19.69 -10.54 -11.74
CA ALA A 139 -20.20 -9.78 -10.61
C ALA A 139 -19.76 -8.29 -10.63
N GLY A 140 -18.74 -7.97 -11.42
CA GLY A 140 -18.25 -6.61 -11.64
C GLY A 140 -17.42 -6.03 -10.49
N THR A 141 -16.85 -4.86 -10.74
CA THR A 141 -15.95 -4.15 -9.80
C THR A 141 -16.62 -2.96 -9.10
N ASP A 142 -17.80 -2.53 -9.52
CA ASP A 142 -18.57 -1.45 -8.90
C ASP A 142 -19.25 -1.94 -7.60
N ARG A 143 -18.42 -2.16 -6.57
CA ARG A 143 -18.83 -2.78 -5.31
C ARG A 143 -18.21 -2.05 -4.14
N SER A 144 -18.96 -1.98 -3.05
CA SER A 144 -18.46 -1.37 -1.82
C SER A 144 -17.48 -2.31 -1.12
N ALA A 145 -16.32 -1.79 -0.71
CA ALA A 145 -15.28 -2.58 -0.05
C ALA A 145 -15.64 -2.86 1.42
N THR A 146 -15.31 -4.07 1.88
CA THR A 146 -15.40 -4.45 3.28
C THR A 146 -14.19 -3.91 4.02
N HIS A 147 -14.45 -3.30 5.18
CA HIS A 147 -13.40 -2.76 6.03
C HIS A 147 -13.50 -3.32 7.43
N ASN A 148 -12.36 -3.82 7.90
CA ASN A 148 -12.18 -4.23 9.28
C ASN A 148 -12.44 -3.06 10.25
N ALA A 149 -12.91 -3.42 11.45
CA ALA A 149 -12.93 -2.50 12.57
C ALA A 149 -11.50 -2.01 12.84
N LYS A 150 -11.37 -0.73 13.17
CA LYS A 150 -10.07 -0.11 13.40
C LYS A 150 -10.07 0.87 14.54
N LEU A 151 -8.92 0.99 15.20
CA LEU A 151 -8.67 2.01 16.20
C LEU A 151 -8.52 3.38 15.51
N VAL A 152 -9.22 4.38 16.00
CA VAL A 152 -9.08 5.77 15.54
C VAL A 152 -9.01 6.73 16.74
N TYR A 153 -8.18 7.75 16.61
CA TYR A 153 -8.11 8.84 17.58
C TYR A 153 -8.98 10.01 17.14
N LYS A 154 -10.02 10.34 17.91
CA LYS A 154 -10.99 11.42 17.63
C LYS A 154 -11.46 12.04 18.95
N GLY A 155 -11.59 13.37 18.99
CA GLY A 155 -12.05 14.08 20.19
C GLY A 155 -11.20 13.79 21.43
N HIS A 156 -9.88 13.82 21.27
CA HIS A 156 -8.88 13.56 22.31
C HIS A 156 -8.90 12.15 22.95
N LYS A 157 -9.59 11.19 22.33
CA LYS A 157 -9.68 9.81 22.82
C LYS A 157 -9.55 8.77 21.72
N PHE A 158 -9.08 7.59 22.09
CA PHE A 158 -9.09 6.42 21.22
C PHE A 158 -10.48 5.77 21.20
N THR A 159 -11.00 5.53 20.00
CA THR A 159 -12.31 4.93 19.76
C THR A 159 -12.18 3.80 18.74
N ILE A 160 -13.00 2.76 18.87
CA ILE A 160 -13.07 1.69 17.87
C ILE A 160 -14.12 2.08 16.85
N GLN A 161 -13.68 2.30 15.62
CA GLN A 161 -14.58 2.44 14.48
C GLN A 161 -15.10 1.06 14.10
N LYS A 162 -16.44 0.92 14.01
CA LYS A 162 -17.12 -0.31 13.61
C LYS A 162 -16.66 -0.78 12.22
N PRO A 163 -16.68 -2.10 11.95
CA PRO A 163 -16.38 -2.59 10.61
C PRO A 163 -17.46 -2.11 9.63
N VAL A 164 -17.09 -1.99 8.36
CA VAL A 164 -18.00 -1.71 7.25
C VAL A 164 -18.19 -3.01 6.48
N TYR A 165 -19.44 -3.42 6.30
CA TYR A 165 -19.79 -4.57 5.47
C TYR A 165 -20.02 -4.06 4.05
N GLY A 166 -19.17 -4.49 3.14
CA GLY A 166 -19.26 -4.20 1.72
C GLY A 166 -20.00 -5.29 0.96
N THR A 167 -20.11 -5.09 -0.34
CA THR A 167 -20.68 -6.02 -1.33
C THR A 167 -19.59 -6.66 -2.21
N GLU A 168 -18.31 -6.35 -1.94
CA GLU A 168 -17.20 -6.92 -2.69
C GLU A 168 -17.15 -8.45 -2.53
N VAL A 169 -16.76 -9.12 -3.63
CA VAL A 169 -16.48 -10.56 -3.64
C VAL A 169 -15.05 -10.76 -4.13
N SER A 170 -14.46 -11.88 -3.76
CA SER A 170 -13.16 -12.34 -4.21
C SER A 170 -13.30 -13.74 -4.76
N GLN A 171 -12.37 -14.17 -5.63
CA GLN A 171 -12.32 -15.55 -6.10
C GLN A 171 -12.38 -16.56 -4.93
N ALA A 172 -11.68 -16.27 -3.83
CA ALA A 172 -11.67 -17.12 -2.64
C ALA A 172 -13.05 -17.17 -1.94
N SER A 173 -13.74 -16.03 -1.80
CA SER A 173 -15.03 -15.98 -1.12
C SER A 173 -16.15 -16.57 -1.98
N VAL A 174 -16.13 -16.36 -3.31
CA VAL A 174 -17.04 -17.02 -4.26
C VAL A 174 -16.82 -18.52 -4.23
N LYS A 175 -15.58 -18.99 -4.36
CA LYS A 175 -15.26 -20.41 -4.31
C LYS A 175 -15.75 -21.09 -3.03
N ALA A 176 -15.56 -20.45 -1.88
CA ALA A 176 -16.06 -20.96 -0.61
C ALA A 176 -17.60 -21.06 -0.57
N ALA A 177 -18.30 -20.06 -1.14
CA ALA A 177 -19.76 -20.09 -1.25
C ALA A 177 -20.24 -21.19 -2.20
N LEU A 178 -19.58 -21.40 -3.34
CA LEU A 178 -19.90 -22.48 -4.28
C LEU A 178 -19.76 -23.85 -3.62
N ILE A 179 -18.63 -24.12 -2.96
CA ILE A 179 -18.40 -25.38 -2.25
C ILE A 179 -19.51 -25.60 -1.23
N LYS A 180 -19.77 -24.60 -0.37
CA LYS A 180 -20.80 -24.69 0.66
C LYS A 180 -22.20 -24.96 0.08
N ALA A 181 -22.55 -24.33 -1.03
CA ALA A 181 -23.86 -24.53 -1.64
C ALA A 181 -24.00 -25.95 -2.23
N ILE A 182 -22.97 -26.45 -2.91
CA ILE A 182 -22.96 -27.81 -3.47
C ILE A 182 -23.01 -28.85 -2.34
N GLU A 183 -22.26 -28.66 -1.24
CA GLU A 183 -22.32 -29.52 -0.04
C GLU A 183 -23.67 -29.50 0.69
N ASN A 184 -24.48 -28.46 0.49
CA ASN A 184 -25.82 -28.30 1.07
C ASN A 184 -26.95 -28.60 0.07
N HIS A 185 -26.64 -29.12 -1.13
CA HIS A 185 -27.62 -29.43 -2.19
C HIS A 185 -28.45 -28.22 -2.64
N GLN A 186 -27.87 -27.03 -2.60
CA GLN A 186 -28.52 -25.79 -3.01
C GLN A 186 -28.24 -25.53 -4.50
N SER A 187 -29.28 -25.65 -5.34
CA SER A 187 -29.20 -25.31 -6.77
C SER A 187 -29.19 -23.80 -7.04
N THR A 188 -29.70 -23.00 -6.10
CA THR A 188 -29.65 -21.54 -6.15
C THR A 188 -28.66 -21.02 -5.11
N ILE A 189 -27.69 -20.22 -5.57
CA ILE A 189 -26.59 -19.68 -4.78
C ILE A 189 -26.75 -18.18 -4.70
N ASN A 190 -27.04 -17.65 -3.51
CA ASN A 190 -27.09 -16.21 -3.33
C ASN A 190 -25.67 -15.65 -3.21
N LEU A 191 -25.26 -14.79 -4.15
CA LEU A 191 -23.93 -14.19 -4.16
C LEU A 191 -23.63 -13.36 -2.90
N ALA A 192 -24.66 -12.88 -2.19
CA ALA A 192 -24.49 -12.21 -0.90
C ALA A 192 -23.79 -13.10 0.15
N ASP A 193 -23.89 -14.43 0.04
CA ASP A 193 -23.17 -15.36 0.92
C ASP A 193 -21.66 -15.38 0.64
N ALA A 194 -21.25 -14.95 -0.56
CA ALA A 194 -19.86 -14.82 -0.98
C ALA A 194 -19.26 -13.43 -0.69
N TYR A 195 -20.01 -12.49 -0.11
CA TYR A 195 -19.47 -11.17 0.23
C TYR A 195 -18.32 -11.32 1.21
N VAL A 196 -17.23 -10.59 0.95
CA VAL A 196 -16.07 -10.59 1.84
C VAL A 196 -16.50 -10.06 3.20
N LYS A 197 -16.27 -10.84 4.27
CA LYS A 197 -16.64 -10.47 5.63
C LYS A 197 -15.46 -9.85 6.38
N PRO A 198 -15.69 -8.86 7.25
CA PRO A 198 -14.65 -8.33 8.11
C PRO A 198 -14.06 -9.44 8.99
N THR A 199 -12.75 -9.55 9.03
CA THR A 199 -12.03 -10.49 9.90
C THR A 199 -11.80 -9.93 11.30
N VAL A 200 -11.89 -8.60 11.46
CA VAL A 200 -11.75 -7.92 12.75
C VAL A 200 -13.02 -7.15 13.04
N LEU A 201 -13.74 -7.60 14.08
CA LEU A 201 -14.96 -6.98 14.58
C LEU A 201 -14.67 -5.99 15.70
N ALA A 202 -15.65 -5.14 16.02
CA ALA A 202 -15.49 -4.07 17.00
C ALA A 202 -15.19 -4.56 18.43
N ASN A 203 -15.64 -5.77 18.78
CA ASN A 203 -15.40 -6.43 20.07
C ASN A 203 -14.16 -7.34 20.08
N SER A 204 -13.30 -7.26 19.04
CA SER A 204 -12.09 -8.06 18.96
C SER A 204 -11.15 -7.76 20.15
N LYS A 205 -10.73 -8.81 20.86
CA LYS A 205 -9.73 -8.71 21.95
C LYS A 205 -8.45 -8.01 21.49
N ALA A 206 -8.06 -8.20 20.22
CA ALA A 206 -6.89 -7.55 19.64
C ALA A 206 -7.03 -6.02 19.58
N LEU A 207 -8.22 -5.50 19.24
CA LEU A 207 -8.47 -4.06 19.19
C LEU A 207 -8.52 -3.43 20.59
N VAL A 208 -9.07 -4.14 21.57
CA VAL A 208 -9.07 -3.70 22.97
C VAL A 208 -7.63 -3.56 23.47
N SER A 209 -6.81 -4.60 23.30
CA SER A 209 -5.38 -4.55 23.66
C SER A 209 -4.61 -3.46 22.88
N ALA A 210 -4.90 -3.30 21.58
CA ALA A 210 -4.30 -2.26 20.77
C ALA A 210 -4.66 -0.85 21.27
N LYS A 211 -5.89 -0.63 21.74
CA LYS A 211 -6.32 0.64 22.35
C LYS A 211 -5.48 0.96 23.59
N ASP A 212 -5.37 0.02 24.53
CA ASP A 212 -4.62 0.20 25.77
C ASP A 212 -3.13 0.48 25.49
N HIS A 213 -2.57 -0.22 24.51
CA HIS A 213 -1.20 0.02 24.06
C HIS A 213 -1.05 1.40 23.41
N ALA A 214 -2.00 1.82 22.58
CA ALA A 214 -1.98 3.14 21.94
C ALA A 214 -2.03 4.28 22.96
N GLU A 215 -2.79 4.12 24.05
CA GLU A 215 -2.85 5.09 25.16
C GLU A 215 -1.51 5.24 25.90
N LYS A 216 -0.71 4.16 25.98
CA LYS A 216 0.64 4.21 26.52
C LYS A 216 1.62 4.85 25.53
N LEU A 217 1.55 4.45 24.26
CA LEU A 217 2.43 4.97 23.20
C LEU A 217 2.23 6.46 22.95
N SER A 218 1.01 6.99 23.05
CA SER A 218 0.74 8.42 22.87
C SER A 218 1.47 9.30 23.89
N LYS A 219 1.76 8.75 25.08
CA LYS A 219 2.51 9.43 26.15
C LYS A 219 4.03 9.33 25.98
N ASN A 220 4.52 8.60 24.97
CA ASN A 220 5.95 8.44 24.72
C ASN A 220 6.64 9.80 24.48
N ARG A 221 7.89 9.93 24.92
CA ARG A 221 8.68 11.15 24.79
C ARG A 221 9.62 11.05 23.59
N ILE A 222 9.15 11.51 22.44
CA ILE A 222 9.96 11.65 21.23
C ILE A 222 10.36 13.12 21.08
N THR A 223 11.66 13.38 20.96
CA THR A 223 12.22 14.73 20.84
C THR A 223 13.06 14.84 19.58
N TYR A 224 12.80 15.85 18.76
CA TYR A 224 13.64 16.22 17.65
C TYR A 224 14.68 17.26 18.07
N ARG A 225 15.95 17.02 17.72
CA ARG A 225 17.01 18.03 17.70
C ARG A 225 17.17 18.54 16.29
N ILE A 226 16.63 19.73 16.05
CA ILE A 226 16.71 20.43 14.77
C ILE A 226 17.47 21.71 15.03
N THR A 227 18.64 21.84 14.41
CA THR A 227 19.60 22.89 14.72
C THR A 227 19.81 23.01 16.24
N ASN A 228 19.74 24.21 16.80
CA ASN A 228 19.80 24.51 18.22
C ASN A 228 18.45 24.32 18.96
N HIS A 229 17.39 23.90 18.26
CA HIS A 229 16.08 23.68 18.86
C HIS A 229 15.89 22.23 19.33
N SER A 230 15.23 22.09 20.48
CA SER A 230 14.77 20.82 21.02
C SER A 230 13.24 20.79 20.99
N ILE A 231 12.68 20.02 20.06
CA ILE A 231 11.24 20.02 19.75
C ILE A 231 10.66 18.71 20.22
N ARG A 232 9.88 18.76 21.31
CA ARG A 232 9.11 17.60 21.75
C ARG A 232 7.93 17.38 20.81
N VAL A 233 7.80 16.17 20.27
CA VAL A 233 6.61 15.78 19.52
C VAL A 233 5.42 15.77 20.48
N PRO A 234 4.34 16.52 20.19
CA PRO A 234 3.17 16.55 21.07
C PRO A 234 2.52 15.18 21.21
N SER A 235 2.10 14.81 22.41
CA SER A 235 1.42 13.54 22.68
C SER A 235 0.14 13.38 21.87
N GLU A 236 -0.59 14.47 21.65
CA GLU A 236 -1.76 14.55 20.77
C GLU A 236 -1.42 14.20 19.31
N ALA A 237 -0.27 14.66 18.82
CA ALA A 237 0.19 14.32 17.48
C ALA A 237 0.48 12.81 17.39
N ILE A 238 1.22 12.26 18.36
CA ILE A 238 1.50 10.82 18.44
C ILE A 238 0.19 10.02 18.48
N ALA A 239 -0.75 10.42 19.34
CA ALA A 239 -2.06 9.78 19.47
C ALA A 239 -2.83 9.79 18.13
N SER A 240 -2.82 10.92 17.42
CA SER A 240 -3.49 11.07 16.13
C SER A 240 -2.96 10.14 15.05
N TRP A 241 -1.70 9.69 15.15
CA TRP A 241 -1.05 8.82 14.18
C TRP A 241 -1.37 7.34 14.43
N LEU A 242 -1.62 6.96 15.69
CA LEU A 242 -1.85 5.58 16.09
C LEU A 242 -3.20 5.08 15.53
N THR A 243 -3.15 3.90 14.92
CA THR A 243 -4.29 3.22 14.27
C THR A 243 -4.03 1.72 14.28
N THR A 244 -4.88 0.93 13.62
CA THR A 244 -4.65 -0.51 13.45
C THR A 244 -4.76 -0.93 11.99
N LYS A 245 -3.90 -1.87 11.58
CA LYS A 245 -4.00 -2.60 10.30
C LYS A 245 -4.25 -4.08 10.62
N ASN A 246 -5.37 -4.63 10.15
CA ASN A 246 -5.78 -6.01 10.43
C ASN A 246 -5.77 -6.36 11.93
N GLY A 247 -6.28 -5.44 12.76
CA GLY A 247 -6.36 -5.61 14.22
C GLY A 247 -5.05 -5.42 14.98
N LYS A 248 -3.92 -5.21 14.28
CA LYS A 248 -2.61 -4.95 14.90
C LYS A 248 -2.30 -3.46 14.91
N LEU A 249 -1.69 -2.99 15.99
CA LEU A 249 -1.31 -1.59 16.14
C LEU A 249 -0.33 -1.16 15.05
N ALA A 250 -0.56 0.03 14.49
CA ALA A 250 0.21 0.62 13.41
C ALA A 250 0.16 2.16 13.51
N THR A 251 0.82 2.84 12.59
CA THR A 251 0.74 4.29 12.45
C THR A 251 0.22 4.69 11.07
N SER A 252 -0.43 5.84 10.98
CA SER A 252 -0.79 6.50 9.72
C SER A 252 0.41 7.29 9.18
N ASN A 253 1.05 6.77 8.14
CA ASN A 253 2.16 7.45 7.48
C ASN A 253 1.75 8.83 6.95
N ALA A 254 0.57 8.97 6.35
CA ALA A 254 0.07 10.24 5.85
C ALA A 254 0.01 11.34 6.93
N LYS A 255 -0.44 11.01 8.15
CA LYS A 255 -0.47 12.00 9.25
C LYS A 255 0.92 12.31 9.81
N ILE A 256 1.82 11.33 9.82
CA ILE A 256 3.23 11.54 10.19
C ILE A 256 3.90 12.47 9.16
N GLU A 257 3.70 12.23 7.87
CA GLU A 257 4.20 13.05 6.77
C GLU A 257 3.71 14.48 6.91
N GLN A 258 2.41 14.69 7.15
CA GLN A 258 1.86 16.04 7.38
C GLN A 258 2.54 16.76 8.55
N TYR A 259 2.84 16.06 9.65
CA TYR A 259 3.58 16.64 10.76
C TYR A 259 5.01 17.00 10.36
N LEU A 260 5.74 16.09 9.70
CA LEU A 260 7.11 16.31 9.25
C LEU A 260 7.21 17.42 8.21
N ILE A 261 6.23 17.56 7.32
CA ILE A 261 6.11 18.67 6.36
C ILE A 261 5.98 19.99 7.11
N LYS A 262 5.06 20.09 8.07
CA LYS A 262 4.90 21.30 8.90
C LYS A 262 6.20 21.65 9.63
N LEU A 263 6.83 20.64 10.22
CA LEU A 263 8.11 20.81 10.91
C LEU A 263 9.22 21.26 9.94
N SER A 264 9.27 20.69 8.74
CA SER A 264 10.21 21.07 7.68
C SER A 264 10.02 22.51 7.24
N HIS A 265 8.79 22.97 7.03
CA HIS A 265 8.51 24.37 6.69
C HIS A 265 8.86 25.33 7.83
N GLN A 266 8.55 24.94 9.07
CA GLN A 266 8.80 25.79 10.23
C GLN A 266 10.30 26.00 10.47
N TYR A 267 11.13 24.97 10.32
CA TYR A 267 12.56 25.03 10.67
C TYR A 267 13.50 25.08 9.47
N GLY A 268 13.19 24.37 8.38
CA GLY A 268 14.01 24.35 7.17
C GLY A 268 14.19 25.74 6.55
N THR A 269 15.31 25.92 5.85
CA THR A 269 15.74 27.21 5.31
C THR A 269 15.60 27.30 3.79
N ILE A 270 15.41 26.18 3.09
CA ILE A 270 15.40 26.11 1.63
C ILE A 270 14.31 26.95 0.95
N HIS A 271 13.22 27.28 1.64
CA HIS A 271 12.13 28.11 1.11
C HIS A 271 12.00 29.46 1.82
N LYS A 272 12.95 29.82 2.69
CA LYS A 272 12.86 31.04 3.49
C LYS A 272 13.59 32.19 2.84
N THR A 273 12.90 33.33 2.79
CA THR A 273 13.55 34.64 2.59
C THR A 273 14.38 34.94 3.84
N ARG A 274 15.61 35.42 3.65
CA ARG A 274 16.55 35.73 4.71
C ARG A 274 16.66 37.24 4.92
N HIS A 275 16.72 37.64 6.17
CA HIS A 275 17.10 38.99 6.58
C HIS A 275 18.62 39.00 6.77
N PHE A 276 19.34 39.22 5.68
CA PHE A 276 20.79 39.12 5.65
C PHE A 276 21.42 40.45 6.06
N LYS A 277 22.38 40.39 7.01
CA LYS A 277 23.19 41.55 7.40
C LYS A 277 24.39 41.65 6.46
N ALA A 278 24.35 42.65 5.57
CA ALA A 278 25.39 42.95 4.60
C ALA A 278 26.69 43.43 5.25
N HIS A 279 27.75 43.51 4.46
CA HIS A 279 29.08 43.95 4.89
C HIS A 279 29.07 45.34 5.55
N ASP A 280 28.16 46.23 5.15
CA ASP A 280 28.00 47.59 5.70
C ASP A 280 27.12 47.64 6.96
N GLY A 281 26.66 46.47 7.43
CA GLY A 281 25.81 46.32 8.59
C GLY A 281 24.32 46.52 8.33
N LYS A 282 23.90 46.95 7.12
CA LYS A 282 22.49 47.06 6.76
C LYS A 282 21.87 45.68 6.57
N THR A 283 20.57 45.59 6.81
CA THR A 283 19.82 44.35 6.61
C THR A 283 19.06 44.39 5.28
N VAL A 284 19.29 43.40 4.43
CA VAL A 284 18.61 43.23 3.14
C VAL A 284 17.76 41.96 3.15
N LYS A 285 16.61 42.00 2.44
CA LYS A 285 15.76 40.82 2.25
C LYS A 285 16.25 40.06 1.02
N VAL A 286 16.71 38.84 1.22
CA VAL A 286 17.22 37.98 0.15
C VAL A 286 16.28 36.78 -0.02
N PRO A 287 15.69 36.57 -1.21
CA PRO A 287 14.79 35.45 -1.42
C PRO A 287 15.53 34.11 -1.29
N ALA A 288 14.76 33.03 -1.22
CA ALA A 288 15.32 31.69 -1.24
C ALA A 288 16.02 31.40 -2.58
N GLY A 289 17.04 30.54 -2.53
CA GLY A 289 17.72 29.98 -3.71
C GLY A 289 18.00 28.50 -3.49
N LEU A 290 19.10 27.99 -4.04
CA LEU A 290 19.50 26.58 -3.87
C LEU A 290 20.11 26.28 -2.49
N TYR A 291 20.61 27.29 -1.78
CA TYR A 291 21.19 27.08 -0.46
C TYR A 291 20.11 27.01 0.61
N GLY A 292 20.11 25.88 1.30
CA GLY A 292 19.26 25.64 2.45
C GLY A 292 18.86 24.18 2.52
N TRP A 293 18.15 23.86 3.58
CA TRP A 293 17.82 22.49 3.89
C TRP A 293 16.34 22.34 4.26
N SER A 294 15.87 21.10 4.14
CA SER A 294 14.54 20.66 4.58
C SER A 294 14.65 19.26 5.20
N ILE A 295 13.65 18.86 5.97
CA ILE A 295 13.51 17.47 6.40
C ILE A 295 13.19 16.61 5.17
N LYS A 296 13.94 15.53 4.96
CA LYS A 296 13.64 14.53 3.93
C LYS A 296 12.48 13.65 4.38
N VAL A 297 11.26 14.17 4.24
CA VAL A 297 10.02 13.58 4.78
C VAL A 297 9.86 12.11 4.41
N THR A 298 10.10 11.75 3.15
CA THR A 298 9.97 10.36 2.66
C THR A 298 10.88 9.37 3.40
N SER A 299 12.10 9.79 3.74
CA SER A 299 13.05 8.96 4.49
C SER A 299 12.82 9.00 6.00
N GLU A 300 12.34 10.12 6.55
CA GLU A 300 12.13 10.28 7.99
C GLU A 300 10.83 9.64 8.49
N THR A 301 9.76 9.62 7.69
CA THR A 301 8.46 9.02 8.04
C THR A 301 8.55 7.59 8.59
N PRO A 302 9.19 6.61 7.90
CA PRO A 302 9.30 5.25 8.44
C PRO A 302 10.12 5.19 9.74
N LEU A 303 11.08 6.10 9.92
CA LEU A 303 11.89 6.14 11.15
C LEU A 303 11.10 6.70 12.33
N LEU A 304 10.27 7.72 12.13
CA LEU A 304 9.39 8.26 13.16
C LEU A 304 8.28 7.26 13.50
N SER A 305 7.68 6.62 12.50
CA SER A 305 6.71 5.52 12.70
C SER A 305 7.29 4.42 13.60
N LYS A 306 8.51 3.94 13.28
CA LYS A 306 9.20 2.94 14.09
C LYS A 306 9.47 3.42 15.53
N ALA A 307 9.88 4.68 15.70
CA ALA A 307 10.12 5.26 17.02
C ALA A 307 8.84 5.36 17.87
N VAL A 308 7.72 5.71 17.25
CA VAL A 308 6.39 5.73 17.90
C VAL A 308 6.01 4.34 18.37
N LEU A 309 6.10 3.33 17.49
CA LEU A 309 5.71 1.95 17.81
C LEU A 309 6.65 1.28 18.82
N ALA A 310 7.92 1.70 18.90
CA ALA A 310 8.86 1.19 19.89
C ALA A 310 8.50 1.59 21.34
N GLY A 311 7.76 2.67 21.54
CA GLY A 311 7.29 3.12 22.86
C GLY A 311 8.38 3.54 23.83
N LYS A 312 9.62 3.72 23.36
CA LYS A 312 10.76 4.14 24.18
C LYS A 312 11.05 5.63 23.95
N PRO A 313 11.41 6.39 25.01
CA PRO A 313 11.87 7.75 24.85
C PRO A 313 13.08 7.83 23.92
N VAL A 314 13.06 8.77 22.99
CA VAL A 314 14.17 8.96 22.05
C VAL A 314 14.36 10.43 21.73
N THR A 315 15.63 10.83 21.60
CA THR A 315 16.00 12.12 21.01
C THR A 315 16.74 11.84 19.71
N ARG A 316 16.33 12.49 18.62
CA ARG A 316 16.86 12.23 17.27
C ARG A 316 17.02 13.50 16.46
N THR A 317 17.98 13.53 15.54
CA THR A 317 18.02 14.52 14.45
C THR A 317 17.27 13.93 13.26
N PRO A 318 16.39 14.69 12.57
CA PRO A 318 15.70 14.15 11.41
C PRO A 318 16.68 13.95 10.25
N VAL A 319 16.33 13.07 9.30
CA VAL A 319 17.04 13.01 8.02
C VAL A 319 16.82 14.34 7.28
N ILE A 320 17.92 15.00 6.92
CA ILE A 320 17.94 16.28 6.22
C ILE A 320 18.29 16.07 4.75
N GLN A 321 17.80 16.95 3.89
CA GLN A 321 18.23 17.11 2.50
C GLN A 321 18.53 18.59 2.20
N GLY A 322 19.41 18.82 1.24
CA GLY A 322 19.93 20.16 0.91
C GLY A 322 21.23 20.47 1.62
N THR A 323 21.63 21.74 1.60
CA THR A 323 22.89 22.26 2.12
C THR A 323 22.66 23.26 3.25
N GLY A 324 23.73 23.64 3.97
CA GLY A 324 23.63 24.66 5.02
C GLY A 324 22.88 24.23 6.29
N TYR A 325 22.83 22.93 6.59
CA TYR A 325 22.35 22.46 7.89
C TYR A 325 23.46 22.59 8.93
N HIS A 326 23.35 23.58 9.82
CA HIS A 326 24.28 23.74 10.93
C HIS A 326 23.60 23.42 12.26
N LYS A 327 24.21 22.55 13.06
CA LYS A 327 23.65 22.09 14.34
C LYS A 327 23.53 23.20 15.38
N ASP A 328 24.34 24.25 15.27
CA ASP A 328 24.30 25.40 16.17
C ASP A 328 23.19 26.41 15.81
N GLY A 329 22.50 26.23 14.69
CA GLY A 329 21.46 27.14 14.21
C GLY A 329 21.97 28.35 13.44
N SER A 330 23.28 28.43 13.15
CA SER A 330 23.77 29.36 12.15
C SER A 330 23.17 29.00 10.78
N ASP A 331 22.75 30.00 9.98
CA ASP A 331 22.17 29.74 8.65
C ASP A 331 23.29 29.63 7.60
N LEU A 332 24.00 30.73 7.35
CA LEU A 332 25.10 30.78 6.38
C LEU A 332 26.45 30.36 6.99
N GLY A 333 26.53 30.24 8.32
CA GLY A 333 27.78 30.13 9.05
C GLY A 333 28.63 31.42 8.96
N SER A 334 29.93 31.29 9.19
CA SER A 334 30.89 32.42 9.18
C SER A 334 31.71 32.53 7.88
N THR A 335 31.41 31.70 6.88
CA THR A 335 32.14 31.65 5.61
C THR A 335 31.14 31.61 4.46
N TYR A 336 31.05 32.69 3.70
CA TYR A 336 30.10 32.87 2.61
C TYR A 336 30.61 33.93 1.62
N ILE A 337 30.03 33.96 0.43
CA ILE A 337 30.22 35.01 -0.57
C ILE A 337 29.00 35.94 -0.50
N GLU A 338 29.27 37.23 -0.55
CA GLU A 338 28.28 38.30 -0.62
C GLU A 338 28.44 39.03 -1.96
N VAL A 339 27.36 39.23 -2.71
CA VAL A 339 27.34 39.99 -3.96
C VAL A 339 26.22 41.02 -3.89
N SER A 340 26.59 42.30 -3.93
CA SER A 340 25.67 43.43 -4.01
C SER A 340 25.54 43.85 -5.47
N LYS A 341 24.35 43.69 -6.06
CA LYS A 341 24.09 44.22 -7.41
C LYS A 341 24.06 45.75 -7.44
N PRO A 342 23.47 46.45 -6.45
CA PRO A 342 23.50 47.91 -6.43
C PRO A 342 24.92 48.50 -6.37
N GLU A 343 25.84 47.85 -5.64
CA GLU A 343 27.23 48.30 -5.53
C GLU A 343 28.17 47.71 -6.59
N GLN A 344 27.68 46.73 -7.36
CA GLN A 344 28.48 45.93 -8.30
C GLN A 344 29.76 45.41 -7.65
N HIS A 345 29.62 44.79 -6.48
CA HIS A 345 30.75 44.39 -5.66
C HIS A 345 30.53 43.04 -5.00
N MET A 346 31.61 42.29 -4.82
CA MET A 346 31.63 40.98 -4.18
C MET A 346 32.63 40.95 -3.01
N TRP A 347 32.20 40.36 -1.90
CA TRP A 347 33.03 40.08 -0.73
C TRP A 347 33.05 38.58 -0.43
N VAL A 348 34.22 38.08 -0.07
CA VAL A 348 34.36 36.71 0.48
C VAL A 348 34.62 36.84 1.96
N HIS A 349 33.66 36.39 2.76
CA HIS A 349 33.78 36.27 4.21
C HIS A 349 34.33 34.89 4.54
N LYS A 350 35.34 34.82 5.41
CA LYS A 350 35.88 33.58 5.94
C LYS A 350 36.16 33.75 7.43
N ASN A 351 35.56 32.88 8.24
CA ASN A 351 35.62 32.96 9.70
C ASN A 351 35.22 34.35 10.25
N GLY A 352 34.18 34.95 9.66
CA GLY A 352 33.61 36.23 10.08
C GLY A 352 34.41 37.46 9.67
N LYS A 353 35.45 37.31 8.82
CA LYS A 353 36.25 38.42 8.29
C LYS A 353 36.18 38.45 6.77
N ILE A 354 36.14 39.64 6.19
CA ILE A 354 36.29 39.85 4.76
C ILE A 354 37.74 39.58 4.37
N ILE A 355 37.99 38.55 3.56
CA ILE A 355 39.33 38.19 3.07
C ILE A 355 39.55 38.58 1.61
N ILE A 356 38.47 38.82 0.86
CA ILE A 356 38.49 39.30 -0.52
C ILE A 356 37.39 40.34 -0.66
N SER A 357 37.71 41.45 -1.32
CA SER A 357 36.79 42.54 -1.69
C SER A 357 37.14 42.93 -3.12
N THR A 358 36.18 42.83 -4.05
CA THR A 358 36.41 43.12 -5.46
C THR A 358 35.16 43.68 -6.12
N ALA A 359 35.34 44.70 -6.96
CA ALA A 359 34.32 45.08 -7.92
C ALA A 359 34.06 43.92 -8.88
N VAL A 360 32.81 43.78 -9.33
CA VAL A 360 32.35 42.75 -10.27
C VAL A 360 31.50 43.38 -11.37
N VAL A 361 31.09 42.58 -12.35
CA VAL A 361 30.05 42.96 -13.32
C VAL A 361 28.97 41.89 -13.30
N THR A 362 27.79 42.23 -12.80
CA THR A 362 26.66 41.30 -12.78
C THR A 362 25.92 41.33 -14.12
N GLY A 363 24.86 40.54 -14.20
CA GLY A 363 24.00 40.41 -15.35
C GLY A 363 23.30 41.69 -15.76
N LYS A 364 23.10 41.87 -17.07
CA LYS A 364 22.46 43.05 -17.66
C LYS A 364 20.96 43.10 -17.29
N PRO A 365 20.43 44.23 -16.77
CA PRO A 365 19.08 44.30 -16.23
C PRO A 365 17.95 43.79 -17.14
N VAL A 366 18.04 44.08 -18.45
CA VAL A 366 16.93 43.83 -19.39
C VAL A 366 16.94 42.42 -19.98
N SER A 367 18.11 41.81 -20.16
CA SER A 367 18.27 40.58 -20.96
C SER A 367 19.02 39.45 -20.26
N GLY A 368 19.48 39.65 -19.02
CA GLY A 368 20.25 38.63 -18.31
C GLY A 368 20.50 38.99 -16.85
N THR A 369 19.49 39.45 -16.11
CA THR A 369 19.65 39.87 -14.71
C THR A 369 20.21 38.74 -13.83
N THR A 370 21.25 39.02 -13.05
CA THR A 370 21.71 38.08 -12.01
C THR A 370 20.59 37.89 -10.96
N PRO A 371 20.11 36.64 -10.75
CA PRO A 371 19.02 36.38 -9.84
C PRO A 371 19.45 36.61 -8.39
N SER A 372 18.69 37.45 -7.66
CA SER A 372 18.85 37.58 -6.21
C SER A 372 18.43 36.27 -5.54
N GLY A 373 19.12 35.88 -4.49
CA GLY A 373 18.86 34.64 -3.79
C GLY A 373 20.03 34.21 -2.92
N VAL A 374 19.80 33.16 -2.14
CA VAL A 374 20.88 32.48 -1.41
C VAL A 374 21.18 31.17 -2.11
N TRP A 375 22.32 31.17 -2.78
CA TRP A 375 22.82 30.12 -3.66
C TRP A 375 23.97 29.38 -3.00
N ASP A 376 24.43 28.29 -3.61
CA ASP A 376 25.58 27.53 -3.11
C ASP A 376 26.55 27.19 -4.24
N VAL A 377 27.84 27.24 -3.98
CA VAL A 377 28.86 26.80 -4.95
C VAL A 377 28.81 25.27 -5.06
N TRP A 378 27.87 24.74 -5.85
CA TRP A 378 27.61 23.30 -5.94
C TRP A 378 28.62 22.55 -6.82
N SER A 379 29.40 23.26 -7.63
CA SER A 379 30.54 22.71 -8.38
C SER A 379 31.67 23.73 -8.53
N LYS A 380 32.86 23.23 -8.88
CA LYS A 380 34.07 24.02 -9.14
C LYS A 380 34.84 23.38 -10.29
N GLN A 381 35.06 24.15 -11.35
CA GLN A 381 35.68 23.66 -12.58
C GLN A 381 36.82 24.59 -13.02
N ARG A 382 37.85 24.00 -13.62
CA ARG A 382 38.98 24.71 -14.22
C ARG A 382 38.90 24.60 -15.74
N ASN A 383 39.28 25.68 -16.43
CA ASN A 383 39.36 25.72 -17.90
C ASN A 383 38.05 25.27 -18.58
N ALA A 384 36.91 25.79 -18.10
CA ALA A 384 35.60 25.49 -18.64
C ALA A 384 35.29 26.37 -19.85
N VAL A 385 34.36 25.93 -20.70
CA VAL A 385 33.81 26.76 -21.79
C VAL A 385 32.32 26.95 -21.53
N LEU A 386 31.94 28.17 -21.17
CA LEU A 386 30.55 28.54 -20.92
C LEU A 386 29.85 28.76 -22.26
N ARG A 387 28.62 28.27 -22.40
CA ARG A 387 27.84 28.36 -23.65
C ARG A 387 26.43 28.84 -23.35
N GLY A 388 25.86 29.60 -24.26
CA GLY A 388 24.50 30.13 -24.16
C GLY A 388 24.13 30.95 -25.39
N LYS A 389 23.14 31.83 -25.25
CA LYS A 389 22.70 32.75 -26.30
C LYS A 389 22.97 34.20 -25.91
N ASN A 390 23.36 35.00 -26.90
CA ASN A 390 23.45 36.46 -26.80
C ASN A 390 22.06 37.10 -26.86
N ASP A 391 21.98 38.40 -26.54
CA ASP A 391 20.76 39.22 -26.63
C ASP A 391 20.08 39.15 -28.02
N ASP A 392 20.86 38.98 -29.10
CA ASP A 392 20.38 38.86 -30.48
C ASP A 392 19.98 37.42 -30.89
N GLY A 393 20.05 36.47 -29.96
CA GLY A 393 19.72 35.06 -30.18
C GLY A 393 20.84 34.21 -30.78
N SER A 394 21.99 34.81 -31.14
CA SER A 394 23.17 34.07 -31.60
C SER A 394 23.82 33.27 -30.47
N ASN A 395 24.49 32.16 -30.80
CA ASN A 395 25.18 31.33 -29.80
C ASN A 395 26.51 31.98 -29.37
N TYR A 396 26.84 31.90 -28.08
CA TYR A 396 28.17 32.27 -27.58
C TYR A 396 28.92 31.07 -26.98
N ALA A 397 30.25 31.19 -26.96
CA ALA A 397 31.15 30.31 -26.22
C ALA A 397 32.26 31.14 -25.58
N SER A 398 32.40 31.07 -24.26
CA SER A 398 33.36 31.86 -23.49
C SER A 398 34.25 30.94 -22.67
N PRO A 399 35.54 30.76 -23.05
CA PRO A 399 36.48 30.02 -22.24
C PRO A 399 36.82 30.81 -20.97
N VAL A 400 36.77 30.13 -19.82
CA VAL A 400 37.06 30.69 -18.49
C VAL A 400 38.01 29.77 -17.73
N LYS A 401 38.97 30.34 -17.00
CA LYS A 401 39.95 29.58 -16.23
C LYS A 401 39.36 28.98 -14.95
N TYR A 402 38.38 29.66 -14.35
CA TYR A 402 37.73 29.28 -13.11
C TYR A 402 36.22 29.43 -13.26
N TRP A 403 35.48 28.36 -13.00
CA TRP A 403 34.03 28.35 -13.03
C TRP A 403 33.46 27.80 -11.73
N MET A 404 32.57 28.57 -11.12
CA MET A 404 31.84 28.24 -9.90
C MET A 404 30.35 28.46 -10.15
N PRO A 405 29.62 27.47 -10.70
CA PRO A 405 28.18 27.57 -10.83
C PRO A 405 27.52 27.63 -9.45
N ILE A 406 26.47 28.44 -9.34
CA ILE A 406 25.78 28.68 -8.05
C ILE A 406 24.28 28.39 -8.11
N ASP A 407 23.68 28.43 -9.30
CA ASP A 407 22.26 28.17 -9.50
C ASP A 407 22.02 26.98 -10.45
N ASN A 408 20.75 26.74 -10.80
CA ASN A 408 20.33 25.67 -11.72
C ASN A 408 19.96 26.19 -13.13
N THR A 409 20.25 27.45 -13.45
CA THR A 409 19.97 28.08 -14.75
C THR A 409 21.23 28.39 -15.56
N GLY A 410 22.41 28.20 -14.96
CA GLY A 410 23.70 28.43 -15.60
C GLY A 410 24.42 29.70 -15.12
N VAL A 411 23.93 30.32 -14.04
CA VAL A 411 24.58 31.45 -13.37
C VAL A 411 25.67 30.95 -12.43
N GLY A 412 26.77 31.69 -12.40
CA GLY A 412 27.87 31.44 -11.48
C GLY A 412 28.90 32.55 -11.48
N ILE A 413 30.02 32.27 -10.83
CA ILE A 413 31.15 33.20 -10.67
C ILE A 413 32.31 32.68 -11.52
N HIS A 414 32.87 33.53 -12.38
CA HIS A 414 34.03 33.20 -13.22
C HIS A 414 34.90 34.41 -13.57
N ASP A 415 36.10 34.15 -14.10
CA ASP A 415 36.93 35.18 -14.73
C ASP A 415 36.27 35.72 -16.00
N SER A 416 36.40 37.03 -16.22
CA SER A 416 35.93 37.70 -17.43
C SER A 416 37.04 38.55 -18.05
N PRO A 417 38.06 37.95 -18.69
CA PRO A 417 39.18 38.69 -19.28
C PRO A 417 38.75 39.71 -20.36
N TRP A 418 37.54 39.58 -20.89
CA TRP A 418 36.96 40.52 -21.86
C TRP A 418 36.36 41.77 -21.23
N GLN A 419 36.12 41.82 -19.92
CA GLN A 419 35.61 43.02 -19.25
C GLN A 419 36.74 44.02 -19.00
N PRO A 420 36.71 45.23 -19.57
CA PRO A 420 37.79 46.21 -19.41
C PRO A 420 37.74 46.96 -18.07
N ARG A 421 36.58 46.98 -17.41
CA ARG A 421 36.36 47.59 -16.09
C ARG A 421 35.28 46.84 -15.31
N TYR A 422 35.24 47.08 -14.00
CA TYR A 422 34.33 46.44 -13.04
C TYR A 422 33.76 47.48 -12.09
N GLY A 423 32.58 47.22 -11.52
CA GLY A 423 31.92 48.13 -10.58
C GLY A 423 31.07 49.22 -11.26
N GLY A 424 30.45 50.05 -10.41
CA GLY A 424 29.65 51.19 -10.85
C GLY A 424 28.41 50.80 -11.67
N ASP A 425 28.11 51.60 -12.69
CA ASP A 425 26.96 51.42 -13.58
C ASP A 425 27.28 50.62 -14.86
N TRP A 426 28.50 50.10 -14.98
CA TRP A 426 28.98 49.43 -16.20
C TRP A 426 28.09 48.27 -16.65
N TYR A 427 27.54 47.52 -15.69
CA TYR A 427 26.66 46.38 -15.94
C TYR A 427 25.34 46.75 -16.64
N LEU A 428 24.91 48.01 -16.59
CA LEU A 428 23.66 48.45 -17.24
C LEU A 428 23.71 48.25 -18.76
N THR A 429 24.88 48.46 -19.36
CA THR A 429 25.10 48.37 -20.80
C THR A 429 26.00 47.20 -21.20
N HIS A 430 26.89 46.76 -20.30
CA HIS A 430 27.91 45.73 -20.56
C HIS A 430 27.83 44.55 -19.56
N GLY A 431 26.67 44.39 -18.92
CA GLY A 431 26.40 43.29 -18.01
C GLY A 431 26.53 41.92 -18.68
N SER A 432 26.73 40.89 -17.87
CA SER A 432 26.76 39.50 -18.35
C SER A 432 25.35 38.99 -18.72
N HIS A 433 25.25 37.74 -19.16
CA HIS A 433 23.97 37.03 -19.33
C HIS A 433 23.39 36.46 -18.02
N GLY A 434 23.92 36.86 -16.85
CA GLY A 434 23.44 36.45 -15.54
C GLY A 434 24.57 36.15 -14.55
N CYS A 435 25.74 35.72 -15.03
CA CYS A 435 26.91 35.44 -14.20
C CYS A 435 27.48 36.66 -13.47
N VAL A 436 28.25 36.41 -12.41
CA VAL A 436 29.03 37.42 -11.71
C VAL A 436 30.45 37.41 -12.29
N ASN A 437 30.67 38.28 -13.27
CA ASN A 437 31.97 38.46 -13.91
C ASN A 437 32.97 39.05 -12.92
N THR A 438 34.05 38.34 -12.66
CA THR A 438 35.06 38.70 -11.65
C THR A 438 36.42 38.95 -12.31
N PRO A 439 37.22 39.92 -11.84
CA PRO A 439 38.55 40.17 -12.39
C PRO A 439 39.42 38.89 -12.44
N PRO A 440 40.08 38.57 -13.56
CA PRO A 440 40.93 37.37 -13.69
C PRO A 440 42.01 37.26 -12.61
N SER A 441 42.54 38.40 -12.13
CA SER A 441 43.53 38.47 -11.06
C SER A 441 42.97 38.12 -9.67
N VAL A 442 41.64 38.15 -9.49
CA VAL A 442 40.95 37.93 -8.21
C VAL A 442 40.22 36.60 -8.17
N VAL A 443 39.58 36.15 -9.27
CA VAL A 443 38.72 34.96 -9.23
C VAL A 443 39.45 33.70 -8.79
N GLY A 444 40.74 33.56 -9.13
CA GLY A 444 41.55 32.42 -8.67
C GLY A 444 41.69 32.38 -7.15
N LYS A 445 41.74 33.55 -6.49
CA LYS A 445 41.75 33.67 -5.02
C LYS A 445 40.40 33.30 -4.43
N VAL A 446 39.30 33.74 -5.05
CA VAL A 446 37.93 33.37 -4.65
C VAL A 446 37.76 31.85 -4.75
N TYR A 447 38.13 31.28 -5.90
CA TYR A 447 38.10 29.85 -6.15
C TYR A 447 38.92 29.07 -5.12
N ALA A 448 40.10 29.52 -4.73
CA ALA A 448 40.88 28.87 -3.69
C ALA A 448 40.27 29.02 -2.28
N ALA A 449 39.65 30.16 -1.99
CA ALA A 449 39.17 30.50 -0.66
C ALA A 449 37.90 29.75 -0.24
N VAL A 450 37.02 29.40 -1.20
CA VAL A 450 35.67 28.87 -0.92
C VAL A 450 35.57 27.36 -1.19
N PRO A 451 35.21 26.54 -0.18
CA PRO A 451 34.84 25.14 -0.38
C PRO A 451 33.57 24.96 -1.23
N LEU A 452 33.30 23.73 -1.69
CA LEU A 452 31.99 23.39 -2.24
C LEU A 452 30.89 23.64 -1.20
N HIS A 453 29.70 24.00 -1.69
CA HIS A 453 28.52 24.38 -0.91
C HIS A 453 28.72 25.60 0.00
N THR A 454 29.75 26.43 -0.27
CA THR A 454 29.84 27.77 0.34
C THR A 454 28.62 28.57 -0.11
N ALA A 455 27.93 29.20 0.84
CA ALA A 455 26.78 30.04 0.54
C ALA A 455 27.20 31.26 -0.29
N VAL A 456 26.35 31.65 -1.25
CA VAL A 456 26.51 32.84 -2.07
C VAL A 456 25.22 33.65 -1.96
N VAL A 457 25.30 34.77 -1.27
CA VAL A 457 24.17 35.69 -1.06
C VAL A 457 24.23 36.76 -2.15
N ILE A 458 23.22 36.82 -3.01
CA ILE A 458 23.10 37.84 -4.06
C ILE A 458 21.86 38.67 -3.78
N TYR A 459 22.00 39.99 -3.71
CA TYR A 459 20.89 40.92 -3.53
C TYR A 459 20.84 42.01 -4.58
#